data_AF-A0A6F8VAT7-F1
#
_entry.id   AF-A0A6F8VAT7-F1
#
_cell.length_a   1.000
_cell.length_b   1.000
_cell.length_c   1.000
_cell.angle_alpha   90.00
_cell.angle_beta   90.00
_cell.angle_gamma   90.00
#
_symmetry.space_group_name_H-M   'P 1'
#
loop_
_entity.id
_entity.type
_entity.pdbx_description
1 polymer ?
#
loop_
_entity_poly.entity_id
_entity_poly.type
_entity_poly.pdbx_seq_one_letter_code
_entity_poly.pdbx_strand_id
1 'polypeptide(L)'
;MVPEKILPLSKFIGSKFSLSDASPEFAMSDDEAEFTLEILGEVDWSDPLCQFGEFTLRQHGAWSEGANVGLFHDGKMVGFYEGLNLWVHPDYRRQGLAIPLILMAARLRGGSVLTDGAEAQNYSPAGLLAHTTAHLQALLCAIKKNESIPQSVLDEYNIDDPSELVKMFGPEFIAGLTCCKPLEG
;
A
#
# COMPACT_ATOMS: atom_id res chain seq x y z
N MET A 1 12.77 15.17 -9.93
CA MET A 1 12.41 14.48 -11.19
C MET A 1 11.72 13.18 -10.80
N VAL A 2 10.42 13.06 -11.07
CA VAL A 2 9.69 11.79 -10.96
C VAL A 2 10.08 10.96 -12.20
N PRO A 3 10.44 9.68 -12.09
CA PRO A 3 10.77 8.89 -13.27
C PRO A 3 9.58 8.88 -14.24
N GLU A 4 9.81 9.27 -15.50
CA GLU A 4 8.79 9.35 -16.57
C GLU A 4 8.08 8.02 -16.88
N LYS A 5 8.50 6.91 -16.25
CA LYS A 5 7.80 5.63 -16.32
C LYS A 5 6.61 5.50 -15.36
N ILE A 6 6.35 6.49 -14.50
CA ILE A 6 5.11 6.61 -13.73
C ILE A 6 4.08 7.40 -14.57
N LEU A 7 3.70 6.89 -15.73
CA LEU A 7 2.64 7.44 -16.58
C LEU A 7 1.76 6.27 -17.04
N PRO A 8 0.44 6.20 -16.73
CA PRO A 8 -0.43 7.17 -16.05
C PRO A 8 -1.30 6.49 -14.97
N LEU A 9 -0.82 6.27 -13.74
CA LEU A 9 -1.67 5.76 -12.65
C LEU A 9 -2.90 6.66 -12.41
N SER A 10 -2.80 7.95 -12.71
CA SER A 10 -3.93 8.90 -12.65
C SER A 10 -5.06 8.63 -13.64
N LYS A 11 -4.85 7.82 -14.69
CA LYS A 11 -5.92 7.35 -15.59
C LYS A 11 -6.59 6.06 -15.12
N PHE A 12 -6.04 5.40 -14.09
CA PHE A 12 -6.41 4.05 -13.68
C PHE A 12 -6.83 3.94 -12.22
N ILE A 13 -7.04 5.07 -11.56
CA ILE A 13 -7.89 5.04 -10.38
C ILE A 13 -9.24 4.59 -10.90
N GLY A 14 -9.66 3.40 -10.47
CA GLY A 14 -10.86 2.74 -10.97
C GLY A 14 -12.05 3.70 -10.95
N SER A 15 -13.09 3.40 -11.71
CA SER A 15 -14.29 4.25 -11.83
C SER A 15 -14.94 4.65 -10.49
N LYS A 16 -14.55 3.98 -9.38
CA LYS A 16 -14.95 4.27 -8.01
C LYS A 16 -14.24 5.45 -7.32
N PHE A 17 -13.05 5.88 -7.76
CA PHE A 17 -12.34 6.98 -7.08
C PHE A 17 -11.75 7.98 -8.06
N SER A 18 -11.81 9.27 -7.75
CA SER A 18 -11.14 10.33 -8.50
C SER A 18 -10.16 11.06 -7.62
N LEU A 19 -8.97 11.41 -8.14
CA LEU A 19 -8.03 12.31 -7.43
C LEU A 19 -8.66 13.68 -7.15
N SER A 20 -9.64 14.10 -7.94
CA SER A 20 -10.38 15.35 -7.69
C SER A 20 -11.15 15.33 -6.39
N ASP A 21 -11.46 14.14 -5.89
CA ASP A 21 -12.30 13.94 -4.71
C ASP A 21 -11.43 13.72 -3.46
N ALA A 22 -10.11 13.63 -3.61
CA ALA A 22 -9.15 13.55 -2.53
C ALA A 22 -8.78 14.95 -2.02
N SER A 23 -8.69 15.11 -0.70
CA SER A 23 -8.45 16.42 -0.08
C SER A 23 -7.07 16.49 0.60
N PRO A 24 -6.25 17.52 0.31
CA PRO A 24 -4.94 17.70 0.96
C PRO A 24 -5.01 17.78 2.50
N GLU A 25 -6.16 18.10 3.08
CA GLU A 25 -6.35 18.19 4.54
C GLU A 25 -6.23 16.84 5.25
N PHE A 26 -6.37 15.72 4.52
CA PHE A 26 -6.14 14.37 5.04
C PHE A 26 -4.68 13.91 4.87
N ALA A 27 -3.77 14.80 4.45
CA ALA A 27 -2.35 14.50 4.46
C ALA A 27 -1.84 14.59 5.90
N MET A 28 -1.30 13.49 6.41
CA MET A 28 -0.61 13.49 7.69
C MET A 28 0.59 14.43 7.61
N SER A 29 0.61 15.42 8.51
CA SER A 29 1.73 16.34 8.67
C SER A 29 2.93 15.66 9.32
N ASP A 30 4.11 16.26 9.18
CA ASP A 30 5.32 15.72 9.82
C ASP A 30 5.24 15.83 11.36
N ASP A 31 4.58 16.86 11.90
CA ASP A 31 4.38 17.02 13.35
C ASP A 31 3.42 15.93 13.91
N GLU A 32 2.32 15.64 13.22
CA GLU A 32 1.41 14.54 13.59
C GLU A 32 2.10 13.18 13.50
N ALA A 33 2.97 13.01 12.50
CA ALA A 33 3.75 11.81 12.35
C ALA A 33 4.79 11.65 13.46
N GLU A 34 5.48 12.71 13.86
CA GLU A 34 6.43 12.67 14.98
C GLU A 34 5.73 12.28 16.28
N PHE A 35 4.59 12.90 16.59
CA PHE A 35 3.77 12.51 17.75
C PHE A 35 3.31 11.05 17.68
N THR A 36 2.91 10.58 16.49
CA THR A 36 2.52 9.18 16.30
C THR A 36 3.71 8.23 16.47
N LEU A 37 4.89 8.59 15.97
CA LEU A 37 6.11 7.81 16.14
C LEU A 37 6.55 7.69 17.60
N GLU A 38 6.35 8.73 18.42
CA GLU A 38 6.61 8.66 19.86
C GLU A 38 5.73 7.59 20.52
N ILE A 39 4.43 7.59 20.22
CA ILE A 39 3.49 6.59 20.73
C ILE A 39 3.89 5.19 20.25
N LEU A 40 4.19 5.06 18.95
CA LEU A 40 4.57 3.80 18.31
C LEU A 40 5.97 3.31 18.68
N GLY A 41 6.79 4.17 19.29
CA GLY A 41 8.09 3.80 19.85
C GLY A 41 7.98 2.93 21.10
N GLU A 42 6.84 3.02 21.80
CA GLU A 42 6.59 2.34 23.08
C GLU A 42 5.76 1.06 22.93
N VAL A 43 5.32 0.71 21.71
CA VAL A 43 4.52 -0.51 21.48
C VAL A 43 5.39 -1.73 21.24
N ASP A 44 4.90 -2.89 21.67
CA ASP A 44 5.53 -4.18 21.39
C ASP A 44 5.27 -4.62 19.95
N TRP A 45 6.28 -4.40 19.11
CA TRP A 45 6.28 -4.86 17.73
C TRP A 45 6.54 -6.36 17.64
N SER A 46 5.82 -7.03 16.74
CA SER A 46 6.04 -8.43 16.43
C SER A 46 7.43 -8.69 15.86
N ASP A 47 7.77 -9.98 15.75
CA ASP A 47 8.82 -10.43 14.85
C ASP A 47 8.57 -9.94 13.41
N PRO A 48 9.62 -9.78 12.59
CA PRO A 48 9.49 -9.38 11.20
C PRO A 48 8.49 -10.25 10.41
N LEU A 49 7.51 -9.60 9.78
CA LEU A 49 6.50 -10.26 8.95
C LEU A 49 6.97 -10.48 7.51
N CYS A 50 7.69 -9.50 6.98
CA CYS A 50 8.14 -9.47 5.59
C CYS A 50 9.37 -8.57 5.47
N GLN A 51 10.24 -8.90 4.51
CA GLN A 51 11.36 -8.05 4.12
C GLN A 51 11.12 -7.47 2.72
N PHE A 52 11.39 -6.18 2.58
CA PHE A 52 11.33 -5.43 1.33
C PHE A 52 12.67 -4.71 1.13
N GLY A 53 13.61 -5.36 0.43
CA GLY A 53 14.99 -4.86 0.33
C GLY A 53 15.67 -4.80 1.69
N GLU A 54 16.13 -3.62 2.07
CA GLU A 54 16.77 -3.33 3.37
C GLU A 54 15.76 -2.94 4.46
N PHE A 55 14.47 -2.99 4.15
CA PHE A 55 13.40 -2.65 5.07
C PHE A 55 12.68 -3.89 5.58
N THR A 56 12.26 -3.86 6.84
CA THR A 56 11.45 -4.91 7.45
C THR A 56 10.09 -4.36 7.84
N LEU A 57 9.03 -5.12 7.57
CA LEU A 57 7.68 -4.82 8.04
C LEU A 57 7.39 -5.60 9.31
N ARG A 58 6.79 -4.94 10.29
CA ARG A 58 6.33 -5.54 11.56
C ARG A 58 4.90 -5.10 11.81
N GLN A 59 4.18 -5.83 12.66
CA GLN A 59 2.86 -5.43 13.14
C GLN A 59 2.88 -5.18 14.65
N HIS A 60 1.91 -4.40 15.13
CA HIS A 60 1.56 -4.34 16.55
C HIS A 60 0.04 -4.39 16.68
N GLY A 61 -0.44 -4.72 17.87
CA GLY A 61 -1.88 -4.89 18.15
C GLY A 61 -2.46 -6.20 17.59
N ALA A 62 -3.69 -6.49 18.01
CA ALA A 62 -4.42 -7.65 17.50
C ALA A 62 -4.96 -7.37 16.07
N TRP A 63 -5.14 -8.43 15.28
CA TRP A 63 -5.74 -8.33 13.93
C TRP A 63 -7.10 -7.62 13.92
N SER A 64 -7.86 -7.70 15.01
CA SER A 64 -9.16 -7.04 15.21
C SER A 64 -9.08 -5.54 15.52
N GLU A 65 -7.92 -5.03 15.93
CA GLU A 65 -7.75 -3.64 16.42
C GLU A 65 -7.35 -2.66 15.32
N GLY A 66 -7.28 -3.15 14.07
CA GLY A 66 -6.80 -2.41 12.93
C GLY A 66 -5.43 -2.93 12.53
N ALA A 67 -5.26 -3.27 11.24
CA ALA A 67 -3.95 -3.69 10.77
C ALA A 67 -2.96 -2.53 10.82
N ASN A 68 -2.16 -2.51 11.88
CA ASN A 68 -1.10 -1.55 12.11
C ASN A 68 0.22 -2.17 11.67
N VAL A 69 0.91 -1.48 10.77
CA VAL A 69 2.15 -1.97 10.18
C VAL A 69 3.23 -0.91 10.31
N GLY A 70 4.36 -1.29 10.88
CA GLY A 70 5.56 -0.46 10.98
C GLY A 70 6.58 -0.87 9.93
N LEU A 71 7.25 0.12 9.35
CA LEU A 71 8.38 -0.03 8.43
C LEU A 71 9.67 0.30 9.17
N PHE A 72 10.61 -0.63 9.17
CA PHE A 72 11.86 -0.51 9.91
C PHE A 72 13.07 -0.59 8.99
N HIS A 73 14.07 0.25 9.24
CA HIS A 73 15.39 0.23 8.61
C HIS A 73 16.45 0.37 9.71
N ASP A 74 17.46 -0.50 9.70
CA ASP A 74 18.52 -0.56 10.73
C ASP A 74 17.98 -0.55 12.17
N GLY A 75 16.87 -1.27 12.39
CA GLY A 75 16.21 -1.39 13.69
C GLY A 75 15.40 -0.16 14.12
N LYS A 76 15.35 0.91 13.32
CA LYS A 76 14.55 2.12 13.59
C LYS A 76 13.30 2.15 12.73
N MET A 77 12.20 2.65 13.30
CA MET A 77 10.98 2.87 12.53
C MET A 77 11.17 4.10 11.63
N VAL A 78 10.85 3.93 10.35
CA VAL A 78 10.99 4.95 9.30
C VAL A 78 9.69 5.17 8.52
N GLY A 79 8.60 4.54 8.96
CA GLY A 79 7.27 4.70 8.40
C GLY A 79 6.27 3.79 9.08
N PHE A 80 4.98 4.07 8.88
CA PHE A 80 3.90 3.25 9.42
C PHE A 80 2.62 3.38 8.59
N TYR A 81 1.73 2.42 8.79
CA TYR A 81 0.33 2.45 8.40
C TYR A 81 -0.50 2.15 9.65
N GLU A 82 -1.22 3.14 10.19
CA GLU A 82 -1.90 3.10 11.48
C GLU A 82 -3.27 3.77 11.33
N GLY A 83 -4.37 3.05 11.58
CA GLY A 83 -5.71 3.67 11.59
C GLY A 83 -6.08 4.43 10.29
N LEU A 84 -5.65 3.92 9.12
CA LEU A 84 -5.76 4.54 7.78
C LEU A 84 -4.76 5.69 7.51
N ASN A 85 -4.02 6.13 8.51
CA ASN A 85 -2.93 7.06 8.32
C ASN A 85 -1.70 6.34 7.81
N LEU A 86 -1.06 6.93 6.82
CA LEU A 86 0.18 6.44 6.22
C LEU A 86 1.22 7.55 6.32
N TRP A 87 2.40 7.20 6.83
CA TRP A 87 3.54 8.09 6.79
C TRP A 87 4.83 7.33 6.50
N VAL A 88 5.74 8.00 5.79
CA VAL A 88 7.10 7.54 5.53
C VAL A 88 8.04 8.72 5.72
N HIS A 89 9.11 8.48 6.46
CA HIS A 89 10.11 9.49 6.79
C HIS A 89 10.67 10.14 5.50
N PRO A 90 10.86 11.48 5.47
CA PRO A 90 11.21 12.22 4.26
C PRO A 90 12.36 11.62 3.43
N ASP A 91 13.43 11.18 4.09
CA ASP A 91 14.61 10.59 3.44
C ASP A 91 14.32 9.27 2.69
N TYR A 92 13.22 8.60 3.03
CA TYR A 92 12.80 7.34 2.44
C TYR A 92 11.60 7.50 1.49
N ARG A 93 11.07 8.72 1.32
CA ARG A 93 9.99 8.99 0.37
C ARG A 93 10.45 8.73 -1.07
N ARG A 94 9.50 8.46 -1.96
CA ARG A 94 9.72 8.15 -3.39
C ARG A 94 10.43 6.82 -3.68
N GLN A 95 10.71 6.02 -2.65
CA GLN A 95 11.20 4.65 -2.80
C GLN A 95 10.07 3.61 -2.94
N GLY A 96 8.81 4.06 -3.04
CA GLY A 96 7.65 3.17 -3.18
C GLY A 96 7.20 2.47 -1.88
N LEU A 97 7.76 2.84 -0.73
CA LEU A 97 7.57 2.15 0.57
C LEU A 97 6.15 2.25 1.15
N ALA A 98 5.33 3.17 0.65
CA ALA A 98 3.91 3.25 0.96
C ALA A 98 3.14 1.98 0.56
N ILE A 99 3.50 1.40 -0.59
CA ILE A 99 2.81 0.24 -1.16
C ILE A 99 2.97 -1.01 -0.28
N PRO A 100 4.19 -1.45 0.11
CA PRO A 100 4.35 -2.62 0.96
C PRO A 100 3.68 -2.44 2.34
N LEU A 101 3.63 -1.22 2.89
CA LEU A 101 2.88 -0.90 4.11
C LEU A 101 1.38 -1.17 3.94
N ILE A 102 0.76 -0.58 2.91
CA ILE A 102 -0.67 -0.73 2.62
C ILE A 102 -1.02 -2.20 2.31
N LEU A 103 -0.20 -2.90 1.51
CA LEU A 103 -0.41 -4.30 1.17
C LEU A 103 -0.34 -5.22 2.38
N MET A 104 0.59 -4.95 3.30
CA MET A 104 0.67 -5.72 4.54
C MET A 104 -0.54 -5.44 5.41
N ALA A 105 -0.94 -4.17 5.56
CA ALA A 105 -2.12 -3.82 6.33
C ALA A 105 -3.38 -4.51 5.76
N ALA A 106 -3.53 -4.51 4.44
CA ALA A 106 -4.60 -5.21 3.74
C ALA A 106 -4.60 -6.72 4.03
N ARG A 107 -3.44 -7.36 3.96
CA ARG A 107 -3.28 -8.79 4.24
C ARG A 107 -3.71 -9.13 5.67
N LEU A 108 -3.29 -8.32 6.63
CA LEU A 108 -3.68 -8.46 8.05
C LEU A 108 -5.18 -8.18 8.26
N ARG A 109 -5.86 -7.48 7.34
CA ARG A 109 -7.33 -7.29 7.34
C ARG A 109 -8.09 -8.34 6.53
N GLY A 110 -7.44 -9.43 6.11
CA GLY A 110 -8.09 -10.49 5.33
C GLY A 110 -8.21 -10.19 3.84
N GLY A 111 -7.41 -9.25 3.31
CA GLY A 111 -7.17 -9.10 1.86
C GLY A 111 -7.62 -7.80 1.23
N SER A 112 -8.28 -6.89 1.97
CA SER A 112 -8.74 -5.63 1.38
C SER A 112 -7.76 -4.47 1.54
N VAL A 113 -7.36 -3.88 0.42
CA VAL A 113 -6.55 -2.66 0.34
C VAL A 113 -7.37 -1.39 0.58
N LEU A 114 -8.70 -1.49 0.47
CA LEU A 114 -9.66 -0.42 0.70
C LEU A 114 -10.66 -0.88 1.76
N THR A 115 -10.91 -0.10 2.81
CA THR A 115 -11.97 -0.46 3.75
C THR A 115 -13.34 -0.32 3.09
N ASP A 116 -14.28 -1.21 3.39
CA ASP A 116 -15.66 -1.08 2.92
C ASP A 116 -16.22 0.30 3.30
N GLY A 117 -16.81 1.00 2.32
CA GLY A 117 -17.32 2.36 2.51
C GLY A 117 -16.26 3.46 2.59
N ALA A 118 -14.98 3.17 2.28
CA ALA A 118 -13.99 4.23 2.12
C ALA A 118 -14.40 5.16 0.98
N GLU A 119 -14.53 6.45 1.29
CA GLU A 119 -14.79 7.48 0.30
C GLU A 119 -13.47 8.17 -0.09
N ALA A 120 -13.35 8.60 -1.34
CA ALA A 120 -12.15 9.29 -1.84
C ALA A 120 -11.77 10.51 -0.98
N GLN A 121 -12.77 11.17 -0.41
CA GLN A 121 -12.61 12.33 0.47
C GLN A 121 -11.81 12.04 1.72
N ASN A 122 -11.71 10.77 2.17
CA ASN A 122 -10.93 10.40 3.35
C ASN A 122 -9.42 10.25 3.06
N TYR A 123 -8.97 10.56 1.84
CA TYR A 123 -7.58 10.44 1.44
C TYR A 123 -7.02 11.77 0.98
N SER A 124 -5.73 12.00 1.25
CA SER A 124 -4.95 12.95 0.48
C SER A 124 -4.75 12.46 -0.95
N PRO A 125 -4.50 13.34 -1.95
CA PRO A 125 -4.22 12.91 -3.31
C PRO A 125 -3.07 11.89 -3.41
N ALA A 126 -2.03 12.07 -2.57
CA ALA A 126 -0.92 11.13 -2.49
C ALA A 126 -1.33 9.80 -1.84
N GLY A 127 -2.16 9.84 -0.79
CA GLY A 127 -2.70 8.66 -0.12
C GLY A 127 -3.57 7.82 -1.04
N LEU A 128 -4.51 8.46 -1.77
CA LEU A 128 -5.38 7.77 -2.72
C LEU A 128 -4.57 7.11 -3.85
N LEU A 129 -3.56 7.82 -4.37
CA LEU A 129 -2.63 7.26 -5.36
C LEU A 129 -1.88 6.05 -4.80
N ALA A 130 -1.38 6.12 -3.56
CA ALA A 130 -0.68 5.01 -2.92
C ALA A 130 -1.59 3.78 -2.74
N HIS A 131 -2.83 3.97 -2.27
CA HIS A 131 -3.83 2.91 -2.13
C HIS A 131 -4.19 2.27 -3.47
N THR A 132 -4.43 3.08 -4.49
CA THR A 132 -4.73 2.59 -5.84
C THR A 132 -3.56 1.81 -6.42
N THR A 133 -2.34 2.30 -6.23
CA THR A 133 -1.13 1.63 -6.70
C THR A 133 -0.91 0.32 -5.96
N ALA A 134 -1.14 0.30 -4.64
CA ALA A 134 -1.10 -0.92 -3.85
C ALA A 134 -2.14 -1.94 -4.32
N HIS A 135 -3.38 -1.51 -4.58
CA HIS A 135 -4.43 -2.38 -5.09
C HIS A 135 -4.06 -2.99 -6.45
N LEU A 136 -3.57 -2.17 -7.39
CA LEU A 136 -3.07 -2.65 -8.68
C LEU A 136 -1.91 -3.65 -8.51
N GLN A 137 -0.96 -3.36 -7.61
CA GLN A 137 0.15 -4.28 -7.34
C GLN A 137 -0.33 -5.61 -6.74
N ALA A 138 -1.33 -5.61 -5.87
CA ALA A 138 -1.94 -6.82 -5.35
C ALA A 138 -2.53 -7.67 -6.48
N LEU A 139 -3.27 -7.05 -7.40
CA LEU A 139 -3.87 -7.73 -8.54
C LEU A 139 -2.82 -8.35 -9.46
N LEU A 140 -1.79 -7.59 -9.82
CA LEU A 140 -0.71 -8.10 -10.66
C LEU A 140 0.08 -9.23 -9.98
N CYS A 141 0.27 -9.17 -8.66
CA CYS A 141 0.84 -10.28 -7.89
C CYS A 141 -0.06 -11.52 -7.89
N ALA A 142 -1.38 -11.36 -7.75
CA ALA A 142 -2.35 -12.46 -7.81
C ALA A 142 -2.34 -13.13 -9.20
N ILE A 143 -2.34 -12.33 -10.28
CA ILE A 143 -2.22 -12.84 -11.66
C ILE A 143 -0.92 -13.62 -11.85
N LYS A 144 0.22 -13.08 -11.39
CA LYS A 144 1.53 -13.73 -11.48
C LYS A 144 1.55 -15.08 -10.77
N LYS A 145 0.78 -15.24 -9.70
CA LYS A 145 0.64 -16.49 -8.93
C LYS A 145 -0.47 -17.40 -9.43
N ASN A 146 -1.19 -17.00 -10.49
CA ASN A 146 -2.35 -17.70 -11.01
C ASN A 146 -3.46 -17.90 -9.94
N GLU A 147 -3.61 -16.92 -9.04
CA GLU A 147 -4.66 -16.87 -8.03
C GLU A 147 -5.97 -16.39 -8.66
N SER A 148 -7.11 -16.86 -8.15
CA SER A 148 -8.43 -16.40 -8.62
C SER A 148 -8.70 -14.97 -8.18
N ILE A 149 -9.12 -14.12 -9.12
CA ILE A 149 -9.53 -12.73 -8.85
C ILE A 149 -11.06 -12.65 -8.96
N PRO A 150 -11.77 -12.12 -7.95
CA PRO A 150 -13.21 -11.92 -8.06
C PRO A 150 -13.58 -10.98 -9.21
N GLN A 151 -14.64 -11.31 -9.96
CA GLN A 151 -15.10 -10.48 -11.08
C GLN A 151 -15.41 -9.05 -10.63
N SER A 152 -15.99 -8.87 -9.43
CA SER A 152 -16.28 -7.54 -8.87
C SER A 152 -15.07 -6.64 -8.72
N VAL A 153 -13.85 -7.20 -8.65
CA VAL A 153 -12.60 -6.45 -8.61
C VAL A 153 -12.12 -6.10 -10.02
N LEU A 154 -12.31 -7.00 -10.98
CA LEU A 154 -12.03 -6.74 -12.40
C LEU A 154 -12.95 -5.64 -12.96
N ASP A 155 -14.21 -5.62 -12.52
CA ASP A 155 -15.20 -4.62 -12.89
C ASP A 155 -14.78 -3.19 -12.49
N GLU A 156 -14.01 -3.02 -11.40
CA GLU A 156 -13.49 -1.70 -10.97
C GLU A 156 -12.51 -1.09 -11.99
N TYR A 157 -11.84 -1.96 -12.75
CA TYR A 157 -10.91 -1.60 -13.81
C TYR A 157 -11.52 -1.65 -15.21
N ASN A 158 -12.81 -2.01 -15.32
CA ASN A 158 -13.50 -2.21 -16.59
C ASN A 158 -12.74 -3.17 -17.53
N ILE A 159 -12.32 -4.30 -16.98
CA ILE A 159 -11.63 -5.38 -17.70
C ILE A 159 -12.37 -6.70 -17.50
N ASP A 160 -12.43 -7.52 -18.55
CA ASP A 160 -13.08 -8.84 -18.51
C ASP A 160 -12.07 -9.98 -18.30
N ASP A 161 -10.81 -9.76 -18.70
CA ASP A 161 -9.72 -10.74 -18.62
C ASP A 161 -8.52 -10.15 -17.86
N PRO A 162 -8.08 -10.76 -16.74
CA PRO A 162 -6.88 -10.33 -16.01
C PRO A 162 -5.61 -10.26 -16.87
N SER A 163 -5.54 -11.02 -17.98
CA SER A 163 -4.42 -10.94 -18.92
C SER A 163 -4.28 -9.56 -19.59
N GLU A 164 -5.35 -8.76 -19.61
CA GLU A 164 -5.33 -7.40 -20.12
C GLU A 164 -4.46 -6.48 -19.26
N LEU A 165 -4.51 -6.62 -17.93
CA LEU A 165 -3.61 -5.90 -17.03
C LEU A 165 -2.14 -6.25 -17.33
N VAL A 166 -1.86 -7.52 -17.60
CA VAL A 166 -0.50 -7.97 -17.96
C VAL A 166 0.00 -7.32 -19.25
N LYS A 167 -0.86 -7.23 -20.26
CA LYS A 167 -0.54 -6.57 -21.53
C LYS A 167 -0.35 -5.07 -21.37
N MET A 168 -1.13 -4.42 -20.50
CA MET A 168 -1.09 -2.98 -20.26
C MET A 168 0.20 -2.54 -19.55
N PHE A 169 0.63 -3.25 -18.50
CA PHE A 169 1.83 -2.89 -17.74
C PHE A 169 3.11 -3.54 -18.27
N GLY A 170 2.96 -4.62 -19.05
CA GLY A 170 4.06 -5.36 -19.64
C GLY A 170 4.72 -6.35 -18.67
N PRO A 171 5.38 -7.39 -19.20
CA PRO A 171 6.00 -8.44 -18.39
C PRO A 171 7.18 -7.94 -17.54
N GLU A 172 7.90 -6.91 -18.00
CA GLU A 172 9.02 -6.27 -17.29
C GLU A 172 8.56 -5.64 -15.96
N PHE A 173 7.41 -4.95 -15.97
CA PHE A 173 6.83 -4.34 -14.78
C PHE A 173 6.47 -5.42 -13.75
N ILE A 174 5.85 -6.51 -14.21
CA ILE A 174 5.42 -7.64 -13.37
C ILE A 174 6.60 -8.46 -12.84
N ALA A 175 7.66 -8.61 -13.63
CA ALA A 175 8.89 -9.26 -13.20
C ALA A 175 9.55 -8.47 -12.05
N GLY A 176 9.55 -7.15 -12.16
CA GLY A 176 10.04 -6.23 -11.13
C GLY A 176 9.15 -6.08 -9.89
N LEU A 177 7.91 -6.62 -9.91
CA LEU A 177 7.06 -6.65 -8.72
C LEU A 177 7.67 -7.56 -7.66
N THR A 178 8.20 -6.94 -6.61
CA THR A 178 8.54 -7.61 -5.36
C THR A 178 7.26 -7.79 -4.56
N CYS A 179 6.55 -8.89 -4.80
CA CYS A 179 5.49 -9.31 -3.88
C CYS A 179 6.15 -9.62 -2.52
N CYS A 180 5.54 -9.17 -1.42
CA CYS A 180 6.08 -9.43 -0.08
C CYS A 180 6.39 -10.91 0.07
N LYS A 181 7.67 -11.25 0.24
CA LYS A 181 8.08 -12.61 0.52
C LYS A 181 7.84 -12.83 2.01
N PRO A 182 7.00 -13.80 2.41
CA PRO A 182 7.00 -14.25 3.79
C PRO A 182 8.44 -14.58 4.17
N LEU A 183 8.88 -14.15 5.34
CA LEU A 183 10.10 -14.70 5.90
C LEU A 183 9.80 -16.16 6.23
N GLU A 184 10.53 -17.08 5.61
CA GLU A 184 10.47 -18.50 5.96
C GLU A 184 10.96 -18.61 7.41
N GLY A 185 10.07 -19.08 8.29
CA GLY A 185 10.39 -19.36 9.70
C GLY A 185 11.16 -20.66 9.87
#